data_AF-A0AAV7YG52-F1
#
_entry.id   AF-A0AAV7YG52-F1
#
_cell.length_a   1.000
_cell.length_b   1.000
_cell.length_c   1.000
_cell.angle_alpha   90.00
_cell.angle_beta   90.00
_cell.angle_gamma   90.00
#
_symmetry.space_group_name_H-M   'P 1'
#
loop_
_entity.id
_entity.type
_entity.pdbx_description
1 polymer ?
#
loop_
_entity_poly.entity_id
_entity_poly.type
_entity_poly.pdbx_seq_one_letter_code
_entity_poly.pdbx_strand_id
1 'polypeptide(L)' 'MTTNHPIQTKEENSEEEIIWCDVCLQDDQKVEAIVYCHDCEENQCEECDSIHQTRKFRKHRRSDLKPSL' A
#
# COMPACT_ATOMS: atom_id res chain seq x y z
N MET A 1 -23.47 -44.18 -2.89
CA MET A 1 -23.80 -42.79 -3.26
C MET A 1 -22.67 -41.94 -2.68
N THR A 2 -21.87 -41.35 -3.55
CA THR A 2 -20.59 -40.73 -3.22
C THR A 2 -20.78 -39.49 -2.34
N THR A 3 -20.07 -39.47 -1.21
CA THR A 3 -19.83 -38.29 -0.38
C THR A 3 -19.23 -37.16 -1.22
N ASN A 4 -19.77 -35.95 -1.15
CA ASN A 4 -18.99 -34.77 -1.46
C ASN A 4 -19.33 -33.62 -0.53
N HIS A 5 -18.26 -33.15 0.09
CA HIS A 5 -18.17 -32.21 1.18
C HIS A 5 -18.60 -30.81 0.75
N PRO A 6 -19.21 -30.00 1.64
CA PRO A 6 -19.36 -28.58 1.38
C PRO A 6 -17.96 -27.95 1.31
N ILE A 7 -17.65 -27.39 0.15
CA ILE A 7 -16.50 -26.53 -0.09
C ILE A 7 -16.74 -25.28 0.78
N GLN A 8 -16.11 -25.26 1.95
CA GLN A 8 -15.98 -24.06 2.76
C GLN A 8 -15.14 -23.07 1.96
N THR A 9 -15.81 -22.15 1.28
CA THR A 9 -15.20 -20.92 0.78
C THR A 9 -14.65 -20.20 1.99
N LYS A 10 -13.32 -20.22 2.10
CA LYS A 10 -12.59 -19.48 3.12
C LYS A 10 -12.95 -18.01 2.95
N GLU A 11 -13.80 -17.52 3.84
CA GLU A 11 -13.97 -16.10 4.10
C GLU A 11 -12.64 -15.64 4.71
N GLU A 12 -11.70 -15.25 3.86
CA GLU A 12 -10.54 -14.47 4.27
C GLU A 12 -11.09 -13.10 4.66
N ASN A 13 -11.35 -12.94 5.95
CA ASN A 13 -11.55 -11.64 6.59
C ASN A 13 -10.20 -10.91 6.53
N SER A 14 -9.82 -10.48 5.32
CA SER A 14 -8.70 -9.59 5.09
C SER A 14 -9.13 -8.23 5.60
N GLU A 15 -8.90 -7.99 6.89
CA GLU A 15 -8.76 -6.64 7.40
C GLU A 15 -7.57 -6.05 6.64
N GLU A 16 -7.85 -5.40 5.51
CA GLU A 16 -6.85 -4.67 4.74
C GLU A 16 -6.24 -3.64 5.69
N GLU A 17 -5.03 -3.92 6.17
CA GLU A 17 -4.30 -2.99 7.03
C GLU A 17 -4.16 -1.69 6.25
N ILE A 18 -4.76 -0.62 6.76
CA ILE A 18 -4.65 0.69 6.13
C ILE A 18 -3.20 1.16 6.31
N ILE A 19 -2.47 1.19 5.20
CA ILE A 19 -1.10 1.71 5.15
C ILE A 19 -1.17 3.21 4.91
N TRP A 20 -0.53 3.97 5.78
CA TRP A 20 -0.55 5.43 5.73
C TRP A 20 0.62 5.99 4.91
N CYS A 21 0.42 7.17 4.36
CA CYS A 21 1.48 7.92 3.68
C CYS A 21 2.50 8.43 4.70
N ASP A 22 3.73 7.94 4.61
CA ASP A 22 4.83 8.31 5.51
C ASP A 22 5.21 9.79 5.40
N VAL A 23 4.97 10.39 4.22
CA VAL A 23 5.22 11.83 3.99
C VAL A 23 4.15 12.67 4.69
N CYS A 24 2.86 12.35 4.50
CA CYS A 24 1.76 13.08 5.16
C CYS A 24 1.76 12.88 6.67
N LEU A 25 2.17 11.72 7.16
CA LEU A 25 2.29 11.45 8.59
C LEU A 25 3.30 12.35 9.30
N GLN A 26 4.31 12.88 8.60
CA GLN A 26 5.24 13.86 9.17
C GLN A 26 4.54 15.17 9.55
N ASP A 27 3.43 15.48 8.89
CA ASP A 27 2.58 16.65 9.16
C ASP A 27 1.31 16.27 9.98
N ASP A 28 1.33 15.12 10.68
CA ASP A 28 0.21 14.55 11.43
C ASP A 28 -1.06 14.28 10.58
N GLN A 29 -0.91 14.19 9.26
CA GLN A 29 -2.01 13.90 8.34
C GLN A 29 -2.10 12.40 8.04
N LYS A 30 -3.24 11.81 8.40
CA LYS A 30 -3.56 10.41 8.08
C LYS A 30 -4.21 10.32 6.71
N VAL A 31 -3.37 10.14 5.69
CA VAL A 31 -3.80 9.92 4.31
C VAL A 31 -3.37 8.51 3.90
N GLU A 32 -4.27 7.76 3.27
CA GLU A 32 -3.99 6.41 2.79
C GLU A 32 -2.91 6.45 1.69
N ALA A 33 -1.91 5.58 1.81
CA ALA A 33 -0.91 5.40 0.79
C ALA A 33 -1.44 4.50 -0.33
N ILE A 34 -0.96 4.72 -1.55
CA ILE A 34 -1.28 3.86 -2.71
C ILE A 34 -0.05 3.23 -3.35
N VAL A 35 1.15 3.69 -3.01
CA VAL A 35 2.40 3.26 -3.64
C VAL A 35 3.55 3.31 -2.65
N TYR A 36 4.50 2.38 -2.79
CA TYR A 36 5.76 2.40 -2.05
C TYR A 36 6.92 2.81 -2.96
N CYS A 37 7.75 3.75 -2.50
CA CYS A 37 8.98 4.17 -3.17
C CYS A 37 10.20 3.48 -2.53
N HIS A 38 10.87 2.60 -3.28
CA HIS A 38 12.02 1.83 -2.77
C HIS A 38 13.25 2.67 -2.48
N ASP A 39 13.46 3.74 -3.24
CA ASP A 39 14.63 4.60 -3.08
C ASP A 39 14.49 5.60 -1.91
N CYS A 40 13.25 5.83 -1.46
CA CYS A 40 12.94 6.66 -0.28
C CYS A 40 12.59 5.82 0.94
N GLU A 41 12.25 4.54 0.73
CA GLU A 41 11.75 3.62 1.75
C GLU A 41 10.46 4.11 2.43
N GLU A 42 9.59 4.75 1.64
CA GLU A 42 8.37 5.42 2.11
C GLU A 42 7.14 4.98 1.29
N ASN A 43 6.03 4.76 1.99
CA ASN A 43 4.69 4.68 1.44
C ASN A 43 4.15 6.10 1.16
N GLN A 44 3.56 6.31 -0.01
CA GLN A 44 3.11 7.62 -0.49
C GLN A 44 1.64 7.55 -0.95
N CYS A 45 0.87 8.59 -0.62
CA CYS A 45 -0.46 8.80 -1.19
C CYS A 45 -0.37 9.29 -2.64
N GLU A 46 -1.50 9.38 -3.33
CA GLU A 46 -1.58 9.83 -4.73
C GLU A 46 -0.93 11.22 -4.94
N GLU A 47 -1.16 12.16 -4.03
CA GLU A 47 -0.62 13.51 -4.13
C GLU A 47 0.90 13.53 -3.94
N CYS A 48 1.40 12.86 -2.91
CA CYS A 48 2.83 12.75 -2.65
C CYS A 48 3.56 12.05 -3.81
N ASP A 49 3.02 10.95 -4.34
CA ASP A 49 3.59 10.26 -5.49
C ASP A 49 3.56 11.10 -6.77
N SER A 50 2.49 11.86 -7.01
CA SER A 50 2.41 12.78 -8.16
C SER A 50 3.52 13.83 -8.13
N ILE A 51 3.80 14.40 -6.95
CA ILE A 51 4.94 15.32 -6.74
C ILE A 51 6.27 14.56 -6.89
N HIS A 52 6.34 13.31 -6.42
CA HIS A 52 7.51 12.45 -6.52
C HIS A 52 7.87 12.12 -7.97
N GLN A 53 6.88 11.96 -8.84
CA GLN A 53 7.08 11.70 -10.27
C GLN A 53 7.68 12.88 -11.05
N THR A 54 7.87 14.05 -10.43
CA THR A 54 8.59 15.18 -11.03
C THR A 54 10.05 14.84 -11.34
N ARG A 55 10.74 15.70 -12.11
CA ARG A 55 12.09 15.42 -12.66
C ARG A 55 13.12 14.98 -11.62
N LYS A 56 12.94 15.36 -10.34
CA LYS A 56 13.86 15.05 -9.26
C LYS A 56 13.84 13.57 -8.87
N PHE A 57 12.68 12.91 -8.83
CA PHE A 57 12.56 11.52 -8.38
C PHE A 57 11.95 10.57 -9.41
N ARG A 58 11.80 11.03 -10.67
CA ARG A 58 11.31 10.22 -11.81
C ARG A 58 11.99 8.85 -12.01
N LYS A 59 13.21 8.67 -11.51
CA LYS A 59 13.97 7.42 -11.64
C LYS A 59 13.77 6.45 -10.46
N HIS A 60 13.05 6.87 -9.42
CA HIS A 60 12.81 6.04 -8.24
C HIS A 60 11.92 4.85 -8.62
N ARG A 61 12.24 3.68 -8.06
CA ARG A 61 11.49 2.46 -8.24
C ARG A 61 10.27 2.46 -7.34
N ARG A 62 9.13 2.13 -7.92
CA ARG A 62 7.82 2.12 -7.27
C ARG A 62 7.20 0.74 -7.37
N SER A 63 6.45 0.34 -6.35
CA SER A 63 5.68 -0.89 -6.31
C SER A 63 4.41 -0.70 -5.50
N ASP A 64 3.65 -1.78 -5.38
CA ASP A 64 2.59 -1.90 -4.39
C ASP A 64 3.11 -1.62 -2.97
N LEU A 65 2.17 -1.28 -2.10
CA LEU A 65 2.40 -0.88 -0.72
C LEU A 65 3.26 -1.87 0.05
N LYS A 66 4.10 -1.35 0.94
CA LYS A 66 4.88 -2.16 1.86
C LYS A 66 4.17 -2.20 3.22
N PRO A 67 3.61 -3.35 3.64
CA PRO A 67 2.99 -3.48 4.95
C PRO A 67 4.03 -3.33 6.06
N SER A 68 3.57 -2.85 7.20
CA SER A 68 4.33 -2.73 8.44
C SER A 68 4.57 -4.13 9.00
N LEU A 69 5.79 -4.67 8.83
CA LEU A 69 6.22 -5.95 9.44
C LEU A 69 6.46 -5.81 10.95
#